data_AF-A0A523UJ31-F1
#
_entry.id   AF-A0A523UJ31-F1
#
_cell.length_a   1.000
_cell.length_b   1.000
_cell.length_c   1.000
_cell.angle_alpha   90.00
_cell.angle_beta   90.00
_cell.angle_gamma   90.00
#
_symmetry.space_group_name_H-M   'P 1'
#
loop_
_entity.id
_entity.type
_entity.pdbx_description
1 polymer ?
#
loop_
_entity_poly.entity_id
_entity_poly.type
_entity_poly.pdbx_seq_one_letter_code
_entity_poly.pdbx_strand_id
1 'polypeptide(L)' 'MSRALTVEEIARAIQCSEQRARNYLREVDPRIEVYLEKPTELVERQIVIELCRIYEGRLVGRRLLRLLGETQI' A
#
# COMPACT_ATOMS: atom_id res chain seq x y z
N MET A 1 16.08 1.96 -6.33
CA MET A 1 15.21 2.90 -7.07
C MET A 1 13.80 2.77 -6.51
N SER A 2 13.23 3.85 -5.97
CA SER A 2 11.89 3.86 -5.40
C SER A 2 10.86 3.88 -6.53
N ARG A 3 10.39 2.71 -6.97
CA ARG A 3 9.25 2.62 -7.89
C ARG A 3 7.99 2.98 -7.09
N ALA A 4 7.27 4.00 -7.55
CA ALA A 4 5.93 4.28 -7.05
C ALA A 4 4.99 3.13 -7.42
N LEU A 5 4.07 2.78 -6.51
CA LEU A 5 3.19 1.61 -6.64
C LEU A 5 1.78 2.07 -6.97
N THR A 6 1.04 1.36 -7.81
CA THR A 6 -0.39 1.68 -8.02
C THR A 6 -1.27 1.07 -6.94
N VAL A 7 -2.49 1.60 -6.78
CA VAL A 7 -3.50 0.99 -5.90
C VAL A 7 -3.81 -0.44 -6.34
N GLU A 8 -3.83 -0.71 -7.65
CA GLU A 8 -4.02 -2.06 -8.19
C GLU A 8 -2.88 -3.02 -7.78
N GLU A 9 -1.62 -2.60 -7.91
CA GLU A 9 -0.46 -3.40 -7.49
C GLU A 9 -0.53 -3.74 -6.00
N ILE A 10 -0.91 -2.77 -5.17
CA ILE A 10 -1.11 -2.95 -3.72
C ILE A 10 -2.24 -3.94 -3.44
N ALA A 11 -3.41 -3.73 -4.05
CA ALA A 11 -4.58 -4.59 -3.89
C ALA A 11 -4.29 -6.04 -4.28
N ARG A 12 -3.58 -6.23 -5.39
CA ARG A 12 -3.14 -7.54 -5.88
C ARG A 12 -2.16 -8.20 -4.91
N ALA A 13 -1.19 -7.46 -4.38
CA ALA A 13 -0.22 -7.99 -3.43
C ALA A 13 -0.89 -8.49 -2.13
N ILE A 14 -1.83 -7.72 -1.59
CA ILE A 14 -2.52 -8.06 -0.34
C ILE A 14 -3.75 -8.95 -0.56
N GLN A 15 -4.09 -9.28 -1.82
CA GLN A 15 -5.22 -10.11 -2.25
C GLN A 15 -6.58 -9.57 -1.78
N CYS A 16 -6.87 -8.31 -2.08
CA CYS A 16 -8.18 -7.72 -1.82
C CYS A 16 -8.66 -6.87 -3.01
N SER A 17 -9.86 -6.30 -2.88
CA SER A 17 -10.35 -5.29 -3.83
C SER A 17 -9.57 -3.98 -3.68
N GLU A 18 -9.54 -3.19 -4.75
CA GLU A 18 -8.93 -1.85 -4.74
C GLU A 18 -9.56 -0.94 -3.69
N GLN A 19 -10.88 -1.02 -3.50
CA GLN A 19 -11.58 -0.29 -2.43
C GLN A 19 -11.01 -0.63 -1.05
N ARG A 20 -10.73 -1.91 -0.80
CA ARG A 20 -10.15 -2.34 0.48
C ARG A 20 -8.69 -1.92 0.62
N ALA A 21 -7.93 -1.91 -0.47
CA ALA A 21 -6.58 -1.37 -0.48
C ALA A 21 -6.57 0.13 -0.14
N ARG A 22 -7.51 0.90 -0.70
CA ARG A 22 -7.71 2.33 -0.35
C ARG A 22 -8.04 2.51 1.13
N ASN A 23 -8.89 1.67 1.69
CA ASN A 23 -9.19 1.73 3.13
C ASN A 23 -7.94 1.54 3.99
N TYR A 24 -7.05 0.60 3.65
CA TYR A 24 -5.77 0.45 4.34
C TYR A 24 -4.89 1.69 4.17
N LEU A 25 -4.81 2.24 2.96
CA LEU A 25 -4.02 3.43 2.69
C LEU A 25 -4.54 4.67 3.44
N ARG A 26 -5.85 4.75 3.71
CA ARG A 26 -6.47 5.81 4.54
C ARG A 26 -6.02 5.79 5.99
N GLU A 27 -5.54 4.66 6.49
CA GLU A 27 -4.98 4.57 7.83
C GLU A 27 -3.63 5.28 7.94
N VAL A 28 -2.93 5.46 6.81
CA VAL A 28 -1.67 6.22 6.73
C VAL A 28 -1.95 7.68 6.38
N ASP A 29 -2.73 7.93 5.32
CA ASP A 29 -3.13 9.27 4.92
C ASP A 29 -4.65 9.32 4.66
N PRO A 30 -5.44 9.92 5.56
CA PRO A 30 -6.88 10.06 5.39
C PRO A 30 -7.29 10.85 4.12
N ARG A 31 -6.38 11.67 3.57
CA ARG A 31 -6.62 12.52 2.39
C ARG A 31 -6.37 11.77 1.07
N ILE A 32 -6.00 10.50 1.14
CA ILE A 32 -5.69 9.68 -0.03
C ILE A 32 -6.81 9.61 -1.06
N GLU A 33 -8.08 9.71 -0.67
CA GLU A 33 -9.19 9.76 -1.63
C GLU A 33 -9.23 11.03 -2.48
N VAL A 34 -8.56 12.10 -2.07
CA VAL A 34 -8.51 13.37 -2.81
C VAL A 34 -7.57 13.28 -4.01
N TYR A 35 -6.57 12.39 -3.96
CA TYR A 35 -5.52 12.31 -4.98
C TYR A 35 -5.28 10.89 -5.53
N LEU A 36 -5.92 9.88 -4.94
CA LEU A 36 -6.05 8.53 -5.49
C LEU A 36 -7.50 8.30 -5.90
N GLU A 37 -8.04 9.03 -6.87
CA GLU A 37 -9.33 8.76 -7.49
C GLU A 37 -9.26 7.53 -8.41
N LYS A 38 -8.16 7.35 -9.15
CA LYS A 38 -8.02 6.28 -10.15
C LYS A 38 -7.10 5.14 -9.69
N PRO A 39 -7.36 3.88 -10.07
CA PRO A 39 -6.54 2.74 -9.66
C PRO A 39 -5.09 2.81 -10.15
N THR A 40 -4.86 3.51 -11.26
CA THR A 40 -3.55 3.73 -11.89
C THR A 40 -2.74 4.83 -11.22
N GLU A 41 -3.31 5.55 -10.26
CA GLU A 41 -2.61 6.63 -9.57
C GLU A 41 -1.55 6.06 -8.62
N LEU A 42 -0.45 6.82 -8.55
CA LEU A 42 0.77 6.38 -7.93
C LEU A 42 0.72 6.67 -6.43
N VAL A 43 0.92 5.62 -5.66
CA VAL A 43 1.16 5.63 -4.23
C VAL A 43 2.65 5.73 -3.99
N GLU A 44 3.04 6.73 -3.21
CA GLU A 44 4.41 6.90 -2.80
C GLU A 44 4.89 5.70 -1.98
N ARG A 45 6.12 5.27 -2.24
CA ARG A 45 6.73 4.14 -1.53
C ARG A 45 6.67 4.33 -0.01
N GLN A 46 6.88 5.57 0.47
CA GLN A 46 6.87 5.88 1.90
C GLN A 46 5.52 5.59 2.56
N ILE A 47 4.41 5.84 1.87
CA ILE A 47 3.06 5.52 2.36
C ILE A 47 2.92 4.00 2.55
N VAL A 48 3.43 3.22 1.59
CA VAL A 48 3.38 1.76 1.66
C VAL A 48 4.29 1.21 2.77
N ILE A 49 5.46 1.82 2.99
CA ILE A 49 6.35 1.48 4.11
C ILE A 49 5.67 1.77 5.45
N GLU A 50 5.02 2.92 5.60
CA GLU A 50 4.31 3.25 6.83
C GLU A 50 3.14 2.29 7.07
N LEU A 51 2.43 1.91 6.01
CA LEU A 51 1.39 0.89 6.09
C LEU A 51 1.95 -0.47 6.54
N CYS A 52 3.14 -0.87 6.06
CA CYS A 52 3.79 -2.09 6.55
C CYS A 52 4.07 -2.04 8.05
N ARG A 53 4.49 -0.89 8.59
CA ARG A 53 4.74 -0.70 10.03
C ARG A 53 3.47 -0.80 10.85
N ILE A 54 2.37 -0.17 10.40
CA ILE A 54 1.05 -0.29 11.05
C ILE A 54 0.62 -1.77 11.11
N TYR A 55 0.90 -2.53 10.05
CA TYR A 55 0.54 -3.94 9.92
C TYR A 55 1.71 -4.91 10.22
N GLU A 56 2.68 -4.50 11.04
CA GLU A 56 3.83 -5.32 11.37
C GLU A 56 3.41 -6.67 11.97
N GLY A 57 4.08 -7.75 11.55
CA GLY A 57 3.77 -9.12 11.97
C GLY A 57 2.48 -9.71 11.38
N ARG A 58 1.64 -8.90 10.72
CA ARG A 58 0.40 -9.35 10.06
C ARG A 58 0.64 -9.77 8.62
N LEU A 59 -0.29 -10.56 8.07
CA LEU A 59 -0.22 -11.05 6.69
C LEU A 59 -0.17 -9.91 5.66
N VAL A 60 -0.90 -8.82 5.91
CA VAL A 60 -0.91 -7.60 5.07
C VAL A 60 0.49 -7.00 5.00
N GLY A 61 1.12 -6.71 6.15
CA GLY A 61 2.48 -6.15 6.21
C GLY A 61 3.50 -7.06 5.53
N ARG A 62 3.44 -8.39 5.75
CA ARG A 62 4.33 -9.35 5.06
C ARG A 62 4.18 -9.35 3.54
N ARG A 63 2.97 -9.15 3.02
CA ARG A 63 2.71 -9.11 1.58
C ARG A 63 3.21 -7.81 0.95
N LEU A 64 3.02 -6.69 1.64
CA LEU A 64 3.51 -5.38 1.21
C LEU A 64 5.04 -5.30 1.24
N LEU A 65 5.70 -5.89 2.25
CA LEU A 65 7.16 -6.07 2.30
C LEU A 65 7.69 -6.75 1.03
N ARG A 66 7.08 -7.89 0.64
CA ARG A 66 7.47 -8.59 -0.59
C ARG A 66 7.25 -7.75 -1.85
N LEU A 67 6.14 -7.02 -1.92
CA LEU A 67 5.87 -6.11 -3.05
C LEU A 67 6.96 -5.03 -3.16
N LEU A 68 7.46 -4.54 -2.03
CA LEU A 68 8.53 -3.55 -1.97
C LEU A 68 9.92 -4.13 -2.25
N GLY A 69 10.07 -5.46 -2.27
CA GLY A 69 11.37 -6.13 -2.31
C GLY A 69 12.13 -6.09 -0.98
N GLU A 70 11.42 -5.83 0.12
CA GLU A 70 11.98 -5.69 1.46
C GLU A 70 11.74 -6.96 2.27
N THR A 71 12.69 -7.31 3.14
CA THR A 71 12.56 -8.43 4.09
C THR A 71 12.22 -7.97 5.50
N GLN A 72 12.45 -6.70 5.83
CA GLN A 72 12.17 -6.05 7.11
C GLN A 72 12.09 -4.51 6.91
N ILE A 73 11.43 -3.79 7.82
CA ILE A 73 11.29 -2.32 7.82
C ILE A 73 11.60 -1.77 9.21
#